data_AF-A0A7V1WVJ7-F1
#
_entry.id   AF-A0A7V1WVJ7-F1
#
_cell.length_a   1.000
_cell.length_b   1.000
_cell.length_c   1.000
_cell.angle_alpha   90.00
_cell.angle_beta   90.00
_cell.angle_gamma   90.00
#
_symmetry.space_group_name_H-M   'P 1'
#
loop_
_entity.id
_entity.type
_entity.pdbx_description
1 polymer ?
#
loop_
_entity_poly.entity_id
_entity_poly.type
_entity_poly.pdbx_seq_one_letter_code
_entity_poly.pdbx_strand_id
1 'polypeptide(L)' 'MQRFVEKFTIKVTDNGVLMTDKEGNCIRLTAGEALMLLDILRNEEAALINMAEKASPLPLHIHI' A
#
# COMPACT_ATOMS: atom_id res chain seq x y z
N MET A 1 -20.74 0.81 -7.88
CA MET A 1 -19.83 -0.04 -7.07
C MET A 1 -18.50 -0.13 -7.80
N GLN A 2 -17.45 0.55 -7.32
CA GLN A 2 -16.13 0.46 -7.94
C GLN A 2 -15.56 -0.95 -7.68
N ARG A 3 -15.32 -1.69 -8.75
CA ARG A 3 -14.64 -2.99 -8.71
C ARG A 3 -13.20 -2.72 -8.24
N PHE A 4 -12.85 -3.14 -7.04
CA PHE A 4 -11.45 -3.18 -6.62
C PHE A 4 -10.74 -4.21 -7.50
N VAL A 5 -10.08 -3.72 -8.55
CA VAL A 5 -9.22 -4.53 -9.40
C VAL A 5 -7.98 -4.80 -8.57
N GLU A 6 -7.84 -6.00 -8.01
CA GLU A 6 -6.57 -6.42 -7.39
C GLU A 6 -5.43 -6.16 -8.38
N LYS A 7 -4.50 -5.27 -8.05
CA LYS A 7 -3.40 -4.89 -8.95
C LYS A 7 -2.18 -5.78 -8.74
N PHE A 8 -2.00 -6.29 -7.53
CA PHE A 8 -0.82 -7.05 -7.13
C PHE A 8 -1.15 -8.03 -6.00
N THR A 9 -0.52 -9.20 -6.04
CA THR A 9 -0.52 -10.21 -4.97
C THR A 9 0.78 -10.10 -4.18
N ILE A 10 0.69 -10.10 -2.85
CA ILE A 10 1.86 -10.09 -1.96
C ILE A 10 1.93 -11.42 -1.22
N LYS A 11 3.10 -12.09 -1.26
CA LYS A 11 3.37 -13.33 -0.52
C LYS A 11 4.61 -13.15 0.35
N VAL A 12 4.49 -13.47 1.64
CA VAL A 12 5.64 -13.57 2.55
C VAL A 12 6.25 -14.97 2.41
N THR A 13 7.57 -15.02 2.34
CA THR A 13 8.37 -16.23 2.15
C THR A 13 9.52 -16.24 3.15
N ASP A 14 10.23 -17.37 3.26
CA ASP A 14 11.37 -17.51 4.16
C ASP A 14 12.52 -16.50 3.87
N ASN A 15 12.57 -15.97 2.65
CA ASN A 15 13.63 -15.05 2.20
C ASN A 15 13.18 -13.57 2.15
N GLY A 16 11.92 -13.26 2.47
CA GLY A 16 11.35 -11.92 2.34
C GLY A 16 9.99 -11.90 1.68
N VAL A 17 9.73 -10.93 0.81
CA VAL A 17 8.42 -10.68 0.20
C VAL A 17 8.48 -10.82 -1.32
N LEU A 18 7.53 -11.56 -1.89
CA LEU A 18 7.29 -11.65 -3.32
C LEU A 18 6.01 -10.88 -3.67
N MET A 19 6.14 -9.87 -4.52
CA MET A 19 5.02 -9.14 -5.11
C MET A 19 4.86 -9.58 -6.56
N THR A 20 3.64 -9.82 -7.01
CA THR A 20 3.36 -10.26 -8.39
C THR A 20 2.16 -9.50 -8.93
N ASP A 21 2.25 -8.95 -10.14
CA ASP A 21 1.13 -8.32 -10.81
C ASP A 21 0.29 -9.33 -11.61
N LYS A 22 -0.72 -8.83 -12.32
CA LYS A 22 -1.60 -9.64 -13.17
C LYS A 22 -0.96 -10.11 -14.48
N GLU A 23 0.09 -9.43 -14.93
CA GLU A 23 0.82 -9.75 -16.16
C GLU A 23 1.93 -10.78 -15.89
N GLY A 24 2.16 -11.12 -14.62
CA GLY A 24 3.18 -12.07 -14.18
C GLY A 24 4.53 -11.42 -13.86
N ASN A 25 4.62 -10.08 -13.90
CA ASN A 25 5.81 -9.38 -13.44
C ASN A 25 5.93 -9.57 -11.93
N CYS A 26 7.16 -9.81 -11.46
CA CYS A 26 7.40 -10.03 -10.05
C CYS A 26 8.55 -9.19 -9.52
N ILE A 27 8.39 -8.73 -8.28
CA ILE A 27 9.41 -8.05 -7.50
C ILE A 27 9.66 -8.89 -6.27
N ARG A 28 10.94 -9.19 -6.01
CA ARG A 28 11.39 -9.86 -4.79
C ARG A 28 12.10 -8.85 -3.92
N LEU A 29 11.68 -8.77 -2.68
CA LEU A 29 12.28 -7.94 -1.67
C LEU A 29 12.80 -8.86 -0.58
N THR A 30 14.03 -8.65 -0.14
CA THR A 30 14.52 -9.20 1.12
C THR A 30 13.69 -8.64 2.29
N ALA A 31 13.81 -9.25 3.47
CA ALA A 31 13.13 -8.74 4.67
C ALA A 31 13.46 -7.27 4.95
N GLY A 32 14.72 -6.85 4.76
CA GLY A 32 15.15 -5.47 4.95
C GLY A 32 14.54 -4.51 3.93
N GLU A 33 14.55 -4.87 2.64
CA GLU A 33 13.94 -4.07 1.59
C GLU A 33 12.42 -3.95 1.73
N ALA A 34 11.75 -5.01 2.19
CA ALA A 34 10.32 -4.99 2.46
C ALA A 34 9.96 -4.04 3.63
N LEU A 35 10.78 -4.02 4.69
CA LEU A 35 10.63 -3.07 5.79
C LEU A 35 10.90 -1.63 5.34
N MET A 36 11.92 -1.41 4.51
CA MET A 36 12.20 -0.09 3.94
C MET A 36 11.03 0.39 3.07
N LEU A 37 10.46 -0.48 2.22
CA LEU A 37 9.26 -0.16 1.45
C LEU A 37 8.08 0.19 2.37
N LEU A 38 7.87 -0.56 3.45
CA LEU A 38 6.83 -0.27 4.42
C LEU A 38 7.01 1.10 5.08
N ASP A 39 8.24 1.47 5.44
CA ASP A 39 8.54 2.77 6.04
C ASP A 39 8.29 3.92 5.06
N ILE A 40 8.66 3.75 3.79
CA ILE A 40 8.33 4.73 2.72
C ILE A 40 6.81 4.90 2.63
N LEU A 41 6.07 3.79 2.53
CA LEU A 41 4.61 3.82 2.41
C LEU A 41 3.94 4.46 3.63
N ARG A 42 4.42 4.20 4.85
CA ARG A 42 3.91 4.84 6.07
C ARG A 42 4.14 6.35 6.09
N ASN A 43 5.30 6.79 5.65
CA ASN A 43 5.60 8.22 5.56
C ASN A 43 4.74 8.91 4.50
N GLU A 44 4.50 8.24 3.37
CA GLU A 44 3.62 8.74 2.31
C GLU A 44 2.13 8.70 2.69
N GLU A 45 1.69 7.71 3.46
CA GLU A 45 0.31 7.60 3.94
C GLU A 45 -0.11 8.85 4.74
N ALA A 46 0.76 9.33 5.63
CA ALA A 46 0.48 10.56 6.38
C ALA A 46 0.29 11.77 5.44
N ALA A 47 1.08 11.86 4.37
CA ALA A 47 0.92 12.91 3.37
C ALA A 47 -0.37 12.74 2.55
N LEU A 48 -0.71 11.51 2.16
CA LEU A 48 -1.93 11.17 1.42
C LEU A 48 -3.19 11.44 2.23
N ILE A 49 -3.21 11.07 3.52
CA ILE A 49 -4.32 11.38 4.44
C ILE A 49 -4.50 12.89 4.56
N ASN A 50 -3.41 13.63 4.80
CA ASN A 50 -3.47 15.10 4.86
C ASN A 50 -4.02 15.73 3.57
N MET A 51 -3.63 15.21 2.40
CA MET A 51 -4.16 15.68 1.12
C MET A 51 -5.64 15.34 0.96
N ALA A 52 -6.06 14.14 1.37
CA ALA A 52 -7.46 13.72 1.33
C ALA A 52 -8.35 14.53 2.29
N GLU A 53 -7.87 14.80 3.50
CA GLU A 53 -8.56 15.67 4.48
C GLU A 53 -8.72 17.09 3.94
N LYS A 54 -7.66 17.68 3.37
CA LYS A 54 -7.71 19.02 2.76
C LYS A 54 -8.61 19.10 1.53
N ALA A 55 -8.68 18.03 0.75
CA ALA A 55 -9.53 17.94 -0.43
C ALA A 55 -10.97 17.55 -0.09
N SER A 56 -11.28 17.15 1.15
CA SER A 56 -12.62 16.71 1.54
C SER A 56 -13.56 17.91 1.68
N PRO A 57 -14.65 17.99 0.90
CA PRO A 57 -15.63 19.07 1.01
C PRO A 57 -16.54 18.96 2.25
N LEU A 58 -16.49 17.86 3.01
CA LEU A 58 -17.27 17.64 4.25
C LEU A 58 -16.42 16.86 5.27
N PRO A 59 -16.08 17.44 6.44
CA PRO A 59 -15.30 16.77 7.47
C PRO A 59 -16.21 15.88 8.33
N LEU A 60 -16.58 14.70 7.83
CA LEU A 60 -17.29 13.70 8.64
C LEU A 60 -16.27 12.73 9.25
N HIS A 61 -15.85 13.02 10.47
CA HIS A 61 -15.13 12.08 11.33
C HIS A 61 -16.12 11.02 11.84
N ILE A 62 -16.17 9.86 11.20
CA ILE A 62 -16.86 8.69 11.76
C ILE A 62 -15.87 8.00 12.71
N HIS A 63 -16.07 8.18 14.02
CA HIS A 63 -15.52 7.29 15.05
C HIS A 63 -16.42 6.07 15.16
N ILE A 64 -15.83 4.86 15.06
CA ILE A 64 -16.45 3.58 15.42
C ILE A 64 -15.87 3.15 16.76
#